data_AF-A0A9D2DIP4-F1
#
_entry.id   AF-A0A9D2DIP4-F1
#
_cell.length_a   1.000
_cell.length_b   1.000
_cell.length_c   1.000
_cell.angle_alpha   90.00
_cell.angle_beta   90.00
_cell.angle_gamma   90.00
#
_symmetry.space_group_name_H-M   'P 1'
#
loop_
_entity.id
_entity.type
_entity.pdbx_description
1 polymer ?
#
loop_
_entity_poly.entity_id
_entity_poly.type
_entity_poly.pdbx_seq_one_letter_code
_entity_poly.pdbx_strand_id
1 'polypeptide(L)'
;DIDLVSMVLVFLGLSLLTLSTPVSSIVPMLMFTSLGSAVFQSPNNSLIMGHAAPETLGFVGSLGNLMRYLGQSLGVTVSMGVLYGAMSARAGRVVTSYVPGEPELFMAGLSTVFRVLAALVLVGLALSLVRTLVIDRRHR
;
A
#
# COMPACT_ATOMS: atom_id res chain seq x y z
N ASP A 1 2.24 1.81 -15.06
CA ASP A 1 2.84 1.89 -13.72
C ASP A 1 3.34 0.54 -13.24
N ILE A 2 4.62 0.27 -13.45
CA ILE A 2 5.28 -0.98 -13.00
C ILE A 2 5.27 -1.08 -11.46
N ASP A 3 5.40 0.07 -10.77
CA ASP A 3 5.32 0.16 -9.31
C ASP A 3 4.00 -0.41 -8.76
N LEU A 4 2.85 0.05 -9.26
CA LEU A 4 1.54 -0.46 -8.83
C LEU A 4 1.37 -1.95 -9.13
N VAL A 5 1.84 -2.43 -10.27
CA VAL A 5 1.77 -3.86 -10.61
C VAL A 5 2.60 -4.69 -9.62
N SER A 6 3.81 -4.24 -9.29
CA SER A 6 4.65 -4.91 -8.29
C SER A 6 4.02 -4.92 -6.89
N MET A 7 3.39 -3.81 -6.47
CA MET A 7 2.68 -3.73 -5.19
C MET A 7 1.48 -4.69 -5.12
N VAL A 8 0.68 -4.79 -6.18
CA VAL A 8 -0.45 -5.75 -6.23
C VAL A 8 0.05 -7.18 -6.08
N LEU A 9 1.08 -7.56 -6.84
CA LEU A 9 1.64 -8.92 -6.80
C LEU A 9 2.18 -9.26 -5.41
N VAL A 10 2.86 -8.31 -4.76
CA VAL A 10 3.41 -8.54 -3.42
C VAL A 10 2.31 -8.59 -2.36
N PHE A 11 1.31 -7.69 -2.37
CA PHE A 11 0.22 -7.74 -1.40
C PHE A 11 -0.65 -9.00 -1.55
N LEU A 12 -0.86 -9.48 -2.78
CA LEU A 12 -1.49 -10.77 -3.00
C LEU A 12 -0.64 -11.93 -2.48
N GLY A 13 0.68 -11.92 -2.73
CA GLY A 13 1.61 -12.91 -2.18
C GLY A 13 1.66 -12.92 -0.65
N LEU A 14 1.67 -11.74 -0.02
CA LEU A 14 1.63 -11.60 1.44
C LEU A 14 0.28 -12.00 2.04
N SER A 15 -0.82 -11.90 1.28
CA SER A 15 -2.13 -12.42 1.71
C SER A 15 -2.15 -13.93 1.90
N LEU A 16 -1.25 -14.66 1.24
CA LEU A 16 -1.13 -16.12 1.31
C LEU A 16 -0.25 -16.59 2.47
N LEU A 17 0.31 -15.67 3.27
CA LEU A 17 1.13 -16.03 4.43
C LEU A 17 0.33 -16.86 5.44
N THR A 18 0.95 -17.94 5.90
CA THR A 18 0.42 -18.85 6.91
C THR A 18 1.45 -18.99 8.04
N LEU A 19 1.05 -19.50 9.21
CA LEU A 19 1.96 -19.74 10.35
C LEU A 19 3.16 -20.65 10.00
N SER A 20 3.06 -21.47 8.96
CA SER A 20 4.12 -22.35 8.47
C SER A 20 5.09 -21.66 7.49
N THR A 21 4.84 -20.41 7.10
CA THR A 21 5.68 -19.72 6.11
C THR A 21 7.00 -19.27 6.74
N PRO A 22 8.16 -19.70 6.19
CA PRO A 22 9.45 -19.31 6.74
C PRO A 22 9.75 -17.83 6.48
N VAL A 23 10.43 -17.19 7.44
CA VAL A 23 10.81 -15.77 7.38
C VAL A 23 11.66 -15.46 6.14
N SER A 24 12.48 -16.42 5.70
CA SER A 24 13.31 -16.31 4.49
C SER A 24 12.50 -16.05 3.21
N SER A 25 11.23 -16.48 3.15
CA SER A 25 10.34 -16.21 2.01
C SER A 25 9.76 -14.79 2.03
N ILE A 26 9.68 -14.15 3.20
CA ILE A 26 9.11 -12.81 3.37
C ILE A 26 10.13 -11.73 2.95
N VAL A 27 11.40 -11.94 3.30
CA VAL A 27 12.51 -11.01 2.99
C VAL A 27 12.55 -10.59 1.52
N PRO A 28 12.59 -11.51 0.52
CA PRO A 28 12.66 -11.12 -0.88
C PRO A 28 11.40 -10.37 -1.35
N MET A 29 10.21 -10.68 -0.82
CA MET A 29 8.98 -9.95 -1.14
C MET A 29 9.05 -8.48 -0.69
N LEU A 30 9.53 -8.25 0.53
CA LEU A 30 9.70 -6.90 1.07
C LEU A 30 10.81 -6.12 0.35
N MET A 31 11.92 -6.80 0.01
CA MET A 31 13.00 -6.20 -0.78
C MET A 31 12.50 -5.78 -2.16
N PHE A 32 11.77 -6.64 -2.86
CA PHE A 32 11.24 -6.32 -4.18
C PHE A 32 10.30 -5.11 -4.16
N THR A 33 9.42 -5.03 -3.16
CA THR A 33 8.52 -3.88 -2.97
C THR A 33 9.32 -2.60 -2.71
N SER A 34 10.33 -2.67 -1.84
CA SER A 34 11.15 -1.52 -1.47
C SER A 34 11.99 -1.01 -2.65
N LEU A 35 12.52 -1.93 -3.47
CA LEU A 35 13.25 -1.60 -4.68
C LEU A 35 12.35 -0.94 -5.73
N GLY A 36 11.16 -1.49 -5.96
CA GLY A 36 10.17 -0.88 -6.87
C GLY A 36 9.87 0.56 -6.46
N SER A 37 9.44 0.75 -5.20
CA SER A 37 9.14 2.08 -4.69
C SER A 37 10.34 3.03 -4.74
N ALA A 38 11.56 2.59 -4.45
CA ALA A 38 12.75 3.43 -4.53
C ALA A 38 13.05 3.92 -5.96
N VAL A 39 12.95 3.03 -6.95
CA VAL A 39 13.21 3.36 -8.36
C VAL A 39 12.18 4.34 -8.91
N PHE A 40 10.90 4.15 -8.56
CA PHE A 40 9.81 4.97 -9.12
C PHE A 40 9.50 6.23 -8.32
N GLN A 41 9.96 6.35 -7.07
CA GLN A 41 9.75 7.55 -6.25
C GLN A 41 10.47 8.78 -6.81
N SER A 42 11.70 8.64 -7.33
CA SER A 42 12.46 9.78 -7.89
C SER A 42 11.80 10.42 -9.13
N PRO A 43 11.40 9.63 -10.17
CA PRO A 43 10.64 10.14 -11.30
C PRO A 43 9.28 10.75 -10.90
N ASN A 44 8.55 10.11 -9.98
CA ASN A 44 7.24 10.60 -9.53
C ASN A 44 7.34 11.96 -8.82
N ASN A 45 8.33 12.11 -7.93
CA ASN A 45 8.57 13.38 -7.24
C ASN A 45 9.02 14.47 -8.22
N SER A 46 9.89 14.13 -9.16
CA SER A 46 10.39 15.07 -10.18
C SER A 46 9.28 15.55 -11.12
N LEU A 47 8.33 14.67 -11.48
CA LEU A 47 7.15 15.06 -12.26
C LEU A 47 6.28 16.07 -11.50
N ILE A 48 6.04 15.87 -10.20
CA ILE A 48 5.24 16.81 -9.40
C ILE A 48 5.94 18.17 -9.34
N MET A 49 7.25 18.19 -9.05
CA MET A 49 8.03 19.42 -8.98
C MET A 49 8.20 20.11 -10.33
N GLY A 50 8.27 19.34 -11.42
CA GLY A 50 8.42 19.86 -12.78
C GLY A 50 7.20 20.63 -13.30
N HIS A 51 6.03 20.45 -12.70
CA HIS A 51 4.82 21.24 -13.03
C HIS A 51 4.65 22.49 -12.15
N ALA A 52 5.53 22.72 -11.17
CA ALA A 52 5.46 23.86 -10.27
C ALA A 52 6.35 25.03 -10.76
N ALA A 53 5.90 26.26 -10.53
CA ALA A 53 6.70 27.44 -10.81
C ALA A 53 7.91 27.51 -9.84
N PRO A 54 9.11 27.91 -10.29
CA PRO A 54 10.34 27.88 -9.48
C PRO A 54 10.19 28.59 -8.11
N GLU A 55 9.40 29.65 -8.06
CA GLU A 55 9.17 30.47 -6.87
C GLU A 55 8.32 29.75 -5.81
N THR A 56 7.57 28.72 -6.22
CA THR A 56 6.63 27.97 -5.37
C THR A 56 7.10 26.57 -5.02
N LEU A 57 8.30 26.16 -5.48
CA LEU A 57 8.82 24.81 -5.26
C LEU A 57 8.88 24.41 -3.79
N GLY A 58 9.28 25.34 -2.90
CA GLY A 58 9.30 25.08 -1.45
C GLY A 58 7.90 24.84 -0.86
N PHE A 59 6.89 25.54 -1.36
CA PHE A 59 5.50 25.35 -0.97
C PHE A 59 4.94 24.02 -1.51
N VAL A 60 5.16 23.71 -2.79
CA VAL A 60 4.72 22.46 -3.41
C VAL A 60 5.39 21.25 -2.76
N GLY A 61 6.67 21.34 -2.42
CA GLY A 61 7.40 20.28 -1.74
C GLY A 61 6.95 20.03 -0.30
N SER A 62 6.73 21.09 0.47
CA SER A 62 6.20 20.96 1.84
C SER A 62 4.76 20.43 1.86
N LEU A 63 3.90 20.90 0.94
CA LEU A 63 2.55 20.39 0.77
C LEU A 63 2.55 18.91 0.33
N GLY A 64 3.41 18.54 -0.61
CA GLY A 64 3.57 17.15 -1.05
C GLY A 64 4.00 16.23 0.09
N ASN A 65 4.96 16.65 0.91
CA ASN A 65 5.39 15.89 2.08
C ASN A 65 4.28 15.80 3.14
N LEU A 66 3.54 16.89 3.41
CA LEU A 66 2.40 16.88 4.32
C LEU A 66 1.36 15.85 3.88
N MET A 67 0.96 15.88 2.61
CA MET A 67 -0.01 14.93 2.06
C MET A 67 0.49 13.49 2.15
N ARG A 68 1.79 13.26 1.93
CA ARG A 68 2.40 11.93 2.04
C ARG A 68 2.40 11.41 3.48
N TYR A 69 2.76 12.24 4.45
CA TYR A 69 2.76 11.86 5.86
C TYR A 69 1.34 11.65 6.41
N LEU A 70 0.39 12.50 6.02
CA LEU A 70 -1.02 12.31 6.34
C LEU A 70 -1.56 11.01 5.75
N GLY A 71 -1.26 10.74 4.48
CA GLY A 71 -1.65 9.49 3.81
C GLY A 71 -1.07 8.26 4.50
N GLN A 72 0.21 8.30 4.88
CA GLN A 72 0.84 7.21 5.63
C GLN A 72 0.20 7.01 7.01
N SER A 73 -0.02 8.10 7.76
CA SER A 73 -0.62 8.03 9.09
C SER A 73 -2.05 7.46 9.02
N LEU A 74 -2.89 7.98 8.13
CA LEU A 74 -4.25 7.48 7.91
C LEU A 74 -4.24 6.02 7.47
N GLY A 75 -3.34 5.66 6.54
CA GLY A 75 -3.19 4.29 6.06
C GLY A 75 -2.85 3.31 7.17
N VAL A 76 -1.90 3.66 8.05
CA VAL A 76 -1.53 2.84 9.22
C VAL A 76 -2.71 2.70 10.19
N THR A 77 -3.38 3.81 10.52
CA THR A 77 -4.52 3.79 11.44
C THR A 77 -5.67 2.93 10.89
N VAL A 78 -6.04 3.09 9.62
CA VAL A 78 -7.09 2.29 8.99
C VAL A 78 -6.68 0.83 8.91
N SER A 79 -5.43 0.52 8.55
CA SER A 79 -4.93 -0.87 8.49
C SER A 79 -5.02 -1.55 9.84
N MET A 80 -4.70 -0.83 10.93
CA MET A 80 -4.81 -1.35 12.29
C MET A 80 -6.27 -1.57 12.71
N GLY A 81 -7.17 -0.64 12.32
CA GLY A 81 -8.61 -0.81 12.52
C GLY A 81 -9.18 -2.03 11.78
N VAL A 82 -8.75 -2.26 10.53
CA VAL A 82 -9.14 -3.45 9.75
C VAL A 82 -8.57 -4.73 10.37
N LEU A 83 -7.31 -4.71 10.82
CA LEU A 83 -6.68 -5.84 11.48
C LEU A 83 -7.48 -6.27 12.72
N TYR A 84 -7.70 -5.34 13.65
CA TYR A 84 -8.41 -5.61 14.89
C TYR A 84 -9.90 -5.85 14.68
N GLY A 85 -10.52 -5.20 13.69
CA GLY A 85 -11.90 -5.47 13.29
C GLY A 85 -12.06 -6.90 12.77
N ALA A 86 -11.16 -7.36 11.90
CA ALA A 86 -11.17 -8.72 11.37
C ALA A 86 -10.88 -9.77 12.46
N MET A 87 -9.95 -9.48 13.36
CA MET A 87 -9.69 -10.32 14.54
C MET A 87 -10.92 -10.40 15.45
N SER A 88 -11.57 -9.25 15.74
CA SER A 88 -12.74 -9.18 16.61
C SER A 88 -13.94 -9.93 16.03
N ALA A 89 -14.18 -9.78 14.73
CA ALA A 89 -15.25 -10.48 14.02
C ALA A 89 -15.09 -12.00 14.07
N ARG A 90 -13.86 -12.51 13.94
CA ARG A 90 -13.56 -13.94 14.04
C ARG A 90 -13.54 -14.47 15.46
N ALA A 91 -13.11 -13.67 16.42
CA ALA A 91 -13.08 -14.05 17.84
C ALA A 91 -14.46 -13.99 18.52
N GLY A 92 -15.45 -13.32 17.91
CA GLY A 92 -16.77 -13.08 18.51
C GLY A 92 -16.75 -12.11 19.70
N ARG A 93 -15.61 -11.42 19.93
CA ARG A 93 -15.38 -10.47 21.01
C ARG A 93 -14.49 -9.34 20.52
N VAL A 94 -14.53 -8.18 21.17
CA VAL A 94 -13.65 -7.06 20.82
C VAL A 94 -12.21 -7.41 21.18
N VAL A 95 -11.33 -7.35 20.18
CA VAL A 95 -9.89 -7.60 20.29
C VAL A 95 -9.15 -6.36 19.83
N THR A 96 -8.52 -5.66 20.77
CA THR A 96 -7.74 -4.43 20.52
C THR A 96 -6.23 -4.64 20.60
N SER A 97 -5.79 -5.86 20.87
CA SER A 97 -4.39 -6.24 20.99
C SER A 97 -4.18 -7.66 20.52
N TYR A 98 -2.91 -8.06 20.34
CA TYR A 98 -2.57 -9.47 20.14
C TYR A 98 -3.11 -10.33 21.28
N VAL A 99 -3.69 -11.48 20.95
CA VAL A 99 -4.22 -12.45 21.91
C VAL A 99 -3.23 -13.60 22.05
N PRO A 100 -2.51 -13.70 23.17
CA PRO A 100 -1.63 -14.85 23.43
C PRO A 100 -2.45 -16.15 23.41
N GLY A 101 -1.98 -17.15 22.67
CA GLY A 101 -2.65 -18.45 22.54
C GLY A 101 -3.52 -18.62 21.28
N GLU A 102 -3.86 -17.54 20.56
CA GLU A 102 -4.67 -17.60 19.32
C GLU A 102 -3.98 -16.88 18.15
N PRO A 103 -2.76 -17.30 17.73
CA PRO A 103 -2.01 -16.64 16.66
C PRO A 103 -2.72 -16.72 15.29
N GLU A 104 -3.61 -17.70 15.12
CA GLU A 104 -4.40 -17.86 13.91
C GLU A 104 -5.34 -16.67 13.67
N LEU A 105 -5.90 -16.06 14.71
CA LEU A 105 -6.74 -14.87 14.59
C LEU A 105 -5.94 -13.69 14.00
N PHE A 106 -4.70 -13.53 14.46
CA PHE A 106 -3.82 -12.48 13.96
C PHE A 106 -3.44 -12.71 12.49
N MET A 107 -3.06 -13.94 12.10
CA MET A 107 -2.76 -14.27 10.70
C MET A 107 -3.98 -14.08 9.78
N ALA A 108 -5.16 -14.49 10.26
CA ALA A 108 -6.44 -14.25 9.59
C ALA A 108 -6.72 -12.75 9.36
N GLY A 109 -6.51 -11.93 10.39
CA GLY A 109 -6.64 -10.48 10.30
C GLY A 109 -5.61 -9.88 9.34
N LEU A 110 -4.36 -10.32 9.42
CA LEU A 110 -3.26 -9.87 8.56
C LEU A 110 -3.50 -10.17 7.08
N SER A 111 -3.97 -11.39 6.76
CA SER A 111 -4.37 -11.75 5.39
C SER A 111 -5.50 -10.85 4.87
N THR A 112 -6.45 -10.49 5.74
CA THR A 112 -7.56 -9.58 5.40
C THR A 112 -7.04 -8.17 5.09
N VAL A 113 -6.13 -7.64 5.90
CA VAL A 113 -5.47 -6.34 5.66
C VAL A 113 -4.78 -6.34 4.30
N PHE A 114 -3.98 -7.36 3.99
CA PHE A 114 -3.28 -7.43 2.71
C PHE A 114 -4.24 -7.54 1.51
N ARG A 115 -5.39 -8.21 1.64
CA ARG A 115 -6.42 -8.21 0.58
C ARG A 115 -7.04 -6.84 0.36
N VAL A 116 -7.35 -6.12 1.43
CA VAL A 116 -7.88 -4.75 1.35
C VAL A 116 -6.86 -3.83 0.68
N LEU A 117 -5.58 -3.92 1.08
CA LEU A 117 -4.50 -3.16 0.44
C LEU A 117 -4.33 -3.53 -1.04
N ALA A 118 -4.36 -4.82 -1.38
CA ALA A 118 -4.29 -5.27 -2.77
C ALA A 118 -5.46 -4.71 -3.60
N ALA A 119 -6.68 -4.70 -3.07
CA ALA A 119 -7.85 -4.11 -3.72
C ALA A 119 -7.70 -2.59 -3.93
N LEU A 120 -7.20 -1.87 -2.93
CA LEU A 120 -6.94 -0.43 -3.04
C LEU A 120 -5.89 -0.12 -4.13
N VAL A 121 -4.79 -0.87 -4.17
CA VAL A 121 -3.76 -0.69 -5.22
C VAL A 121 -4.30 -1.08 -6.59
N LEU A 122 -5.12 -2.14 -6.70
CA LEU A 122 -5.80 -2.51 -7.95
C LEU A 122 -6.71 -1.40 -8.48
N VAL A 123 -7.46 -0.72 -7.60
CA VAL A 123 -8.26 0.45 -7.98
C VAL A 123 -7.35 1.57 -8.49
N GLY A 124 -6.23 1.85 -7.80
CA GLY A 124 -5.23 2.81 -8.28
C GLY A 124 -4.67 2.45 -9.65
N LEU A 125 -4.42 1.16 -9.91
CA LEU A 125 -3.87 0.67 -11.17
C LEU A 125 -4.88 0.83 -12.29
N ALA A 126 -6.15 0.51 -12.02
CA ALA A 126 -7.24 0.71 -12.96
C ALA A 126 -7.41 2.19 -13.32
N LEU A 127 -7.37 3.09 -12.33
CA LEU A 127 -7.45 4.53 -12.57
C LEU A 127 -6.27 5.05 -13.41
N SER A 128 -5.05 4.59 -13.12
CA SER A 128 -3.87 4.96 -13.92
C SER A 128 -3.95 4.44 -15.35
N LEU A 129 -4.40 3.19 -15.52
CA LEU A 129 -4.58 2.60 -16.84
C LEU A 129 -5.63 3.37 -17.65
N VAL A 130 -6.77 3.70 -17.04
CA VAL A 130 -7.82 4.53 -17.66
C VAL A 130 -7.26 5.88 -18.06
N ARG A 131 -6.52 6.55 -17.16
CA ARG A 131 -5.87 7.83 -17.46
C ARG A 131 -4.97 7.71 -18.69
N THR A 132 -4.11 6.70 -18.73
CA THR A 132 -3.17 6.49 -19.85
C THR A 132 -3.92 6.24 -21.17
N LEU A 133 -4.93 5.36 -21.16
CA LEU A 133 -5.70 5.01 -22.36
C LEU A 133 -6.60 6.14 -22.87
N VAL A 134 -7.15 6.98 -21.98
CA VAL A 134 -8.02 8.11 -22.35
C VAL A 134 -7.21 9.31 -22.84
N ILE A 135 -6.08 9.60 -22.21
CA ILE A 135 -5.21 10.73 -22.59
C ILE A 135 -4.51 10.44 -23.92
N ASP A 136 -3.99 9.22 -24.15
CA ASP A 136 -3.39 8.85 -25.44
C ASP A 136 -4.38 8.91 -26.60
N ARG A 137 -5.68 8.67 -26.34
CA ARG A 137 -6.73 8.80 -27.35
C ARG A 137 -7.10 10.24 -27.69
N ARG A 138 -6.71 11.24 -26.89
CA ARG A 138 -6.93 12.66 -27.19
C ARG A 138 -5.80 13.30 -28.00
N HIS A 139 -4.65 12.64 -28.11
CA HIS A 139 -3.48 13.12 -28.85
C HIS A 139 -3.21 12.34 -30.15
N ARG A 140 -4.13 11.47 -30.57
CA ARG A 140 -4.23 10.92 -31.93
C ARG A 140 -5.45 11.48 -32.63
#